data_AF-A0A1W5DDY7-F1
#
_entry.id   AF-A0A1W5DDY7-F1
#
_cell.length_a   1.000
_cell.length_b   1.000
_cell.length_c   1.000
_cell.angle_alpha   90.00
_cell.angle_beta   90.00
_cell.angle_gamma   90.00
#
_symmetry.space_group_name_H-M   'P 1'
#
loop_
_entity.id
_entity.type
_entity.pdbx_description
1 polymer ?
#
loop_
_entity_poly.entity_id
_entity_poly.type
_entity_poly.pdbx_seq_one_letter_code
_entity_poly.pdbx_strand_id
1 'polypeptide(L)'
;MSGLPGTGLSQSEMYDLVAQFMRETKNDVDTAFQYLKSAGWKSHLALNAFYRTETQDSALTDVEDLERDIEELESDLEGAELSDEMSVFSSDGEDGEVRDQGTVTDYKSAQQAANAAENPGLDRKPAQARKGPQTLKLIITLVRNGVRHSYTYGHEVDWEDPSSVRRLNRWRTQVFLNGGLPPVRNAIVRFLSVEEDFIIDRIRQAKHAHDQSGISTRFRPHWNDMQQQFNERFEGKMLEGSSVRRIHRSCISIKTHADRLQEVADMRGGKLRKDAQKREARSGRGRGKEMQLDDEEGEVEDGNGDIDVDDGDDESKVSSIDGMNLEVSNAL
;
A
#
# COMPACT_ATOMS: atom_id res chain seq x y z
N MET A 1 -44.89 6.72 -34.16
CA MET A 1 -43.64 6.68 -33.39
C MET A 1 -43.52 5.30 -32.78
N SER A 2 -42.74 4.43 -33.41
CA SER A 2 -42.59 3.03 -33.04
C SER A 2 -41.57 2.95 -31.91
N GLY A 3 -42.03 2.80 -30.66
CA GLY A 3 -41.14 2.56 -29.52
C GLY A 3 -40.35 1.26 -29.73
N LEU A 4 -39.08 1.25 -29.32
CA LEU A 4 -38.28 0.03 -29.31
C LEU A 4 -38.96 -0.98 -28.36
N PRO A 5 -39.23 -2.22 -28.81
CA PRO A 5 -40.00 -3.17 -28.03
C PRO A 5 -39.22 -3.59 -26.77
N GLY A 6 -39.86 -3.42 -25.61
CA GLY A 6 -39.43 -4.05 -24.35
C GLY A 6 -38.93 -3.12 -23.23
N THR A 7 -38.69 -1.83 -23.50
CA THR A 7 -38.16 -0.90 -22.47
C THR A 7 -39.24 -0.08 -21.77
N GLY A 8 -40.36 0.18 -22.45
CA GLY A 8 -41.43 1.06 -21.95
C GLY A 8 -41.06 2.55 -21.93
N LEU A 9 -39.87 2.92 -22.40
CA LEU A 9 -39.37 4.30 -22.43
C LEU A 9 -39.64 4.96 -23.78
N SER A 10 -39.98 6.25 -23.72
CA SER A 10 -40.04 7.11 -24.90
C SER A 10 -38.63 7.40 -25.44
N GLN A 11 -38.56 7.81 -26.71
CA GLN A 11 -37.29 8.14 -27.36
C GLN A 11 -36.59 9.33 -26.67
N SER A 12 -37.34 10.32 -26.18
CA SER A 12 -36.80 11.44 -25.41
C SER A 12 -36.17 11.00 -24.09
N GLU A 13 -36.85 10.12 -23.34
CA GLU A 13 -36.31 9.60 -22.06
C GLU A 13 -35.02 8.81 -22.27
N MET A 14 -34.90 8.08 -23.38
CA MET A 14 -33.66 7.38 -23.72
C MET A 14 -32.51 8.36 -24.01
N TYR A 15 -32.75 9.47 -24.71
CA TYR A 15 -31.73 10.49 -24.94
C TYR A 15 -31.32 11.21 -23.65
N ASP A 16 -32.27 11.51 -22.76
CA ASP A 16 -31.97 12.12 -21.47
C ASP A 16 -31.10 11.22 -20.58
N LEU A 17 -31.38 9.91 -20.58
CA LEU A 17 -30.56 8.92 -19.88
C LEU A 17 -29.13 8.82 -20.45
N VAL A 18 -28.98 8.84 -21.77
CA VAL A 18 -27.65 8.85 -22.42
C VAL A 18 -26.88 10.11 -22.06
N ALA A 19 -27.52 11.29 -22.16
CA ALA A 19 -26.89 12.56 -21.81
C ALA A 19 -26.50 12.64 -20.32
N GLN A 20 -27.32 12.08 -19.42
CA GLN A 20 -26.98 11.98 -18.01
C GLN A 20 -25.78 11.06 -17.80
N PHE A 21 -25.77 9.87 -18.40
CA PHE A 21 -24.69 8.91 -18.28
C PHE A 21 -23.35 9.49 -18.79
N MET A 22 -23.36 10.14 -19.96
CA MET A 22 -22.17 10.81 -20.51
C MET A 22 -21.63 11.91 -19.59
N ARG A 23 -22.49 12.68 -18.92
CA ARG A 23 -22.04 13.70 -17.96
C ARG A 23 -21.35 13.08 -16.73
N GLU A 24 -21.81 11.91 -16.30
CA GLU A 24 -21.28 11.22 -15.13
C GLU A 24 -19.98 10.46 -15.44
N THR A 25 -19.90 9.77 -16.59
CA THR A 25 -18.75 8.92 -16.93
C THR A 25 -17.76 9.55 -17.93
N LYS A 26 -18.12 10.68 -18.55
CA LYS A 26 -17.34 11.36 -19.61
C LYS A 26 -17.05 10.51 -20.86
N ASN A 27 -17.83 9.46 -21.10
CA ASN A 27 -17.71 8.64 -22.30
C ASN A 27 -18.42 9.28 -23.50
N ASP A 28 -18.10 8.80 -24.69
CA ASP A 28 -18.80 9.14 -25.92
C ASP A 28 -20.24 8.56 -25.95
N VAL A 29 -21.04 9.07 -26.88
CA VAL A 29 -22.47 8.73 -27.03
C VAL A 29 -22.65 7.24 -27.30
N ASP A 30 -21.80 6.63 -28.13
CA ASP A 30 -21.95 5.24 -28.56
C ASP A 30 -21.65 4.28 -27.41
N THR A 31 -20.58 4.55 -26.65
CA THR A 31 -20.23 3.81 -25.44
C THR A 31 -21.33 3.92 -24.37
N ALA A 32 -21.82 5.14 -24.11
CA ALA A 32 -22.91 5.35 -23.16
C ALA A 32 -24.19 4.59 -23.57
N PHE A 33 -24.52 4.61 -24.86
CA PHE A 33 -25.66 3.88 -25.41
C PHE A 33 -25.51 2.37 -25.27
N GLN A 34 -24.31 1.81 -25.51
CA GLN A 34 -24.06 0.37 -25.35
C GLN A 34 -24.22 -0.09 -23.89
N TYR A 35 -23.67 0.65 -22.91
CA TYR A 35 -23.83 0.32 -21.49
C TYR A 35 -25.28 0.42 -21.02
N LEU A 36 -26.00 1.47 -21.43
CA LEU A 36 -27.42 1.61 -21.09
C LEU A 36 -28.26 0.52 -21.74
N LYS A 37 -27.99 0.17 -23.00
CA LYS A 37 -28.71 -0.90 -23.70
C LYS A 37 -28.48 -2.27 -23.06
N SER A 38 -27.24 -2.62 -22.72
CA SER A 38 -26.92 -3.90 -22.06
C SER A 38 -27.50 -3.99 -20.65
N ALA A 39 -27.65 -2.86 -19.95
CA ALA A 39 -28.29 -2.75 -18.65
C ALA A 39 -29.83 -2.67 -18.71
N GLY A 40 -30.44 -2.83 -19.89
CA GLY A 40 -31.90 -2.71 -20.05
C GLY A 40 -32.43 -1.32 -19.70
N TRP A 41 -31.66 -0.28 -20.02
CA TRP A 41 -31.96 1.14 -19.80
C TRP A 41 -32.10 1.56 -18.33
N LYS A 42 -31.53 0.79 -17.41
CA LYS A 42 -31.45 1.12 -15.99
C LYS A 42 -30.12 1.80 -15.67
N SER A 43 -30.13 3.14 -15.55
CA SER A 43 -28.93 3.96 -15.34
C SER A 43 -28.01 3.44 -14.22
N HIS A 44 -28.55 3.10 -13.04
CA HIS A 44 -27.75 2.58 -11.92
C HIS A 44 -27.03 1.26 -12.23
N LEU A 45 -27.61 0.37 -13.04
CA LEU A 45 -26.96 -0.88 -13.45
C LEU A 45 -25.86 -0.62 -14.48
N ALA A 46 -26.10 0.29 -15.42
CA ALA A 46 -25.11 0.71 -16.40
C ALA A 46 -23.88 1.35 -15.72
N LEU A 47 -24.09 2.20 -14.72
CA LEU A 47 -23.00 2.84 -13.97
C LEU A 47 -22.19 1.82 -13.17
N ASN A 48 -22.88 0.86 -12.52
CA ASN A 48 -22.21 -0.22 -11.80
C ASN A 48 -21.39 -1.12 -12.74
N ALA A 49 -21.91 -1.42 -13.94
CA ALA A 49 -21.16 -2.15 -14.96
C ALA A 49 -19.90 -1.39 -15.41
N PHE A 50 -20.05 -0.09 -15.70
CA PHE A 50 -18.94 0.78 -16.13
C PHE A 50 -17.83 0.87 -15.07
N TYR A 51 -18.16 1.15 -13.81
CA TYR A 51 -17.14 1.25 -12.76
C TYR A 51 -16.48 -0.09 -12.43
N ARG A 52 -17.16 -1.22 -12.66
CA ARG A 52 -16.56 -2.56 -12.52
C ARG A 52 -15.54 -2.84 -13.61
N THR A 53 -15.81 -2.45 -14.85
CA THR A 53 -14.86 -2.63 -15.95
C THR A 53 -13.66 -1.70 -15.78
N GLU A 54 -13.89 -0.44 -15.39
CA GLU A 54 -12.79 0.53 -15.15
C GLU A 54 -11.89 0.11 -13.99
N THR A 55 -12.45 -0.45 -12.91
CA THR A 55 -11.66 -1.00 -11.80
C THR A 55 -10.93 -2.29 -12.15
N GLN A 56 -11.45 -3.10 -13.08
CA GLN A 56 -10.74 -4.29 -13.57
C GLN A 56 -9.59 -3.92 -14.51
N ASP A 57 -9.79 -2.98 -15.42
CA ASP A 57 -8.75 -2.53 -16.35
C ASP A 57 -7.61 -1.82 -15.59
N SER A 58 -7.94 -1.00 -14.59
CA SER A 58 -6.93 -0.40 -13.70
C SER A 58 -6.19 -1.44 -12.86
N ALA A 59 -6.88 -2.49 -12.38
CA ALA A 59 -6.23 -3.54 -11.61
C ALA A 59 -5.34 -4.46 -12.47
N LEU A 60 -5.67 -4.63 -13.75
CA LEU A 60 -4.84 -5.36 -14.71
C LEU A 60 -3.57 -4.58 -15.05
N THR A 61 -3.65 -3.26 -15.20
CA THR A 61 -2.45 -2.44 -15.44
C THR A 61 -1.48 -2.49 -14.26
N ASP A 62 -2.01 -2.45 -13.02
CA ASP A 62 -1.19 -2.54 -11.81
C ASP A 62 -0.54 -3.93 -11.64
N VAL A 63 -1.16 -5.00 -12.16
CA VAL A 63 -0.61 -6.37 -12.10
C VAL A 63 0.47 -6.58 -13.16
N GLU A 64 0.27 -6.09 -14.39
CA GLU A 64 1.29 -6.17 -15.45
C GLU A 64 2.55 -5.35 -15.08
N ASP A 65 2.38 -4.19 -14.46
CA ASP A 65 3.50 -3.39 -13.94
C ASP A 65 4.20 -4.10 -12.75
N LEU A 66 3.46 -4.83 -11.90
CA LEU A 66 4.04 -5.64 -10.82
C LEU A 66 4.78 -6.88 -11.33
N GLU A 67 4.28 -7.55 -12.36
CA GLU A 67 4.96 -8.70 -12.97
C GLU A 67 6.28 -8.28 -13.64
N ARG A 68 6.29 -7.11 -14.29
CA ARG A 68 7.53 -6.52 -14.83
C ARG A 68 8.54 -6.16 -13.75
N ASP A 69 8.08 -5.55 -12.65
CA ASP A 69 8.94 -5.21 -11.51
C ASP A 69 9.50 -6.48 -10.81
N ILE A 70 8.80 -7.63 -10.88
CA ILE A 70 9.27 -8.91 -10.34
C ILE A 70 10.34 -9.56 -11.24
N GLU A 71 10.15 -9.57 -12.57
CA GLU A 71 11.16 -10.11 -13.50
C GLU A 71 12.49 -9.33 -13.44
N GLU A 72 12.44 -8.01 -13.23
CA GLU A 72 13.63 -7.17 -13.07
C GLU A 72 14.39 -7.52 -11.78
N LEU A 73 13.68 -7.83 -10.69
CA LEU A 73 14.31 -8.22 -9.42
C LEU A 73 14.92 -9.63 -9.44
N GLU A 74 14.41 -10.55 -10.27
CA GLU A 74 15.01 -11.88 -10.43
C GLU A 74 16.31 -11.82 -11.24
N SER A 75 16.40 -10.92 -12.23
CA SER A 75 17.64 -10.64 -12.99
C SER A 75 18.78 -10.13 -12.11
N ASP A 76 18.48 -9.26 -11.13
CA ASP A 76 19.50 -8.70 -10.24
C ASP A 76 19.99 -9.71 -9.18
N LEU A 77 19.20 -10.74 -8.86
CA LEU A 77 19.57 -11.74 -7.86
C LEU A 77 20.51 -12.83 -8.41
N GLU A 78 20.48 -13.10 -9.72
CA GLU A 78 21.39 -14.07 -10.36
C GLU A 78 22.81 -13.52 -10.59
N GLY A 79 23.03 -12.21 -10.45
CA GLY A 79 24.35 -11.58 -10.57
C GLY A 79 25.17 -11.50 -9.27
N ALA A 80 24.58 -11.83 -8.12
CA ALA A 80 25.25 -11.83 -6.83
C ALA A 80 25.91 -13.18 -6.55
N GLU A 81 27.02 -13.47 -7.24
CA GLU A 81 27.91 -14.56 -6.88
C GLU A 81 28.38 -14.38 -5.42
N LEU A 82 28.05 -15.39 -4.61
CA LEU A 82 28.40 -15.52 -3.21
C LEU A 82 29.92 -15.51 -3.03
N SER A 83 30.48 -14.38 -2.57
CA SER A 83 31.82 -14.37 -1.98
C SER A 83 31.76 -15.03 -0.60
N ASP A 84 32.06 -16.32 -0.61
CA ASP A 84 32.30 -17.18 0.54
C ASP A 84 33.58 -16.72 1.27
N GLU A 85 33.44 -15.90 2.30
CA GLU A 85 34.49 -15.68 3.30
C GLU A 85 34.02 -16.13 4.68
N MET A 86 34.26 -17.41 4.95
CA MET A 86 34.42 -17.93 6.30
C MET A 86 35.56 -17.19 7.02
N SER A 87 35.27 -16.56 8.16
CA SER A 87 36.28 -16.26 9.17
C SER A 87 35.81 -16.66 10.55
N VAL A 88 36.41 -17.76 11.00
CA VAL A 88 36.40 -18.35 12.32
C VAL A 88 37.15 -17.42 13.28
N PHE A 89 36.47 -16.96 14.34
CA PHE A 89 37.16 -16.57 15.57
C PHE A 89 36.43 -17.15 16.79
N SER A 90 36.94 -18.30 17.24
CA SER A 90 36.90 -18.69 18.64
C SER A 90 37.86 -17.79 19.43
N SER A 91 37.43 -17.27 20.57
CA SER A 91 38.33 -17.14 21.73
C SER A 91 37.51 -17.03 23.02
N ASP A 92 37.88 -17.91 23.94
CA ASP A 92 37.54 -17.99 25.34
C ASP A 92 37.87 -16.71 26.13
N GLY A 93 37.25 -16.56 27.30
CA GLY A 93 37.90 -15.91 28.44
C GLY A 93 37.05 -15.04 29.36
N GLU A 94 36.71 -15.62 30.52
CA GLU A 94 36.75 -15.02 31.86
C GLU A 94 35.55 -14.23 32.42
N ASP A 95 34.88 -14.91 33.36
CA ASP A 95 34.80 -14.62 34.79
C ASP A 95 34.17 -13.30 35.28
N GLY A 96 32.99 -13.44 35.91
CA GLY A 96 32.32 -12.40 36.68
C GLY A 96 31.39 -13.00 37.73
N GLU A 97 31.98 -13.67 38.71
CA GLU A 97 31.34 -14.21 39.93
C GLU A 97 30.72 -13.08 40.77
N VAL A 98 29.39 -13.10 40.97
CA VAL A 98 28.75 -12.44 42.13
C VAL A 98 27.73 -13.39 42.74
N ARG A 99 28.13 -13.94 43.89
CA ARG A 99 27.28 -14.58 44.90
C ARG A 99 26.27 -13.58 45.46
N ASP A 100 25.01 -13.99 45.64
CA ASP A 100 24.46 -14.03 47.00
C ASP A 100 23.29 -15.02 47.13
N GLN A 101 23.05 -15.40 48.37
CA GLN A 101 22.43 -16.62 48.88
C GLN A 101 20.90 -16.54 49.02
N GLY A 102 20.25 -17.71 49.03
CA GLY A 102 18.82 -17.83 49.32
C GLY A 102 18.26 -19.25 49.27
N THR A 103 18.87 -20.17 50.03
CA THR A 103 18.45 -21.54 50.37
C THR A 103 17.00 -21.56 50.93
N VAL A 104 16.10 -22.53 50.68
CA VAL A 104 15.99 -23.84 51.37
C VAL A 104 14.79 -24.65 50.81
N THR A 105 15.08 -25.88 50.36
CA THR A 105 14.35 -27.17 50.36
C THR A 105 12.82 -27.29 50.17
N ASP A 106 12.41 -28.18 49.25
CA ASP A 106 11.83 -29.48 49.67
C ASP A 106 11.97 -30.57 48.59
N TYR A 107 12.71 -31.62 48.95
CA TYR A 107 12.88 -32.87 48.20
C TYR A 107 11.79 -33.85 48.65
N LYS A 108 10.88 -34.28 47.76
CA LYS A 108 10.16 -35.58 47.80
C LYS A 108 9.15 -35.71 46.66
N SER A 109 9.54 -36.41 45.58
CA SER A 109 8.65 -37.31 44.80
C SER A 109 9.34 -37.92 43.57
N ALA A 110 10.61 -38.33 43.68
CA ALA A 110 11.34 -39.07 42.64
C ALA A 110 11.25 -40.60 42.79
N GLN A 111 10.17 -41.11 43.40
CA GLN A 111 10.02 -42.53 43.74
C GLN A 111 8.67 -43.12 43.31
N GLN A 112 8.18 -42.70 42.14
CA GLN A 112 7.05 -43.34 41.44
C GLN A 112 7.39 -43.81 40.01
N ALA A 113 8.64 -43.65 39.56
CA ALA A 113 9.06 -43.97 38.19
C ALA A 113 9.80 -45.32 38.04
N ALA A 114 9.82 -46.19 39.06
CA ALA A 114 10.67 -47.40 39.06
C ALA A 114 9.92 -48.76 39.01
N ASN A 115 8.58 -48.81 39.03
CA ASN A 115 7.83 -50.09 39.16
C ASN A 115 6.78 -50.37 38.07
N ALA A 116 6.90 -49.82 36.84
CA ALA A 116 5.94 -50.07 35.76
C ALA A 116 6.55 -50.60 34.45
N ALA A 117 7.76 -51.17 34.52
CA ALA A 117 8.40 -51.86 33.41
C ALA A 117 8.40 -53.36 33.66
N GLU A 118 7.25 -54.00 33.51
CA GLU A 118 7.15 -55.45 33.24
C GLU A 118 5.78 -55.75 32.60
N ASN A 119 5.78 -55.86 31.26
CA ASN A 119 4.67 -56.47 30.49
C ASN A 119 4.55 -57.95 30.91
N PRO A 120 3.33 -58.51 31.05
CA PRO A 120 2.69 -59.07 29.86
C PRO A 120 1.16 -59.06 29.88
N GLY A 121 0.52 -58.72 28.75
CA GLY A 121 -0.92 -58.95 28.59
C GLY A 121 -1.60 -58.10 27.52
N LEU A 122 -1.02 -58.04 26.31
CA LEU A 122 -1.74 -57.53 25.14
C LEU A 122 -2.88 -58.52 24.81
N ASP A 123 -4.06 -58.24 25.34
CA ASP A 123 -5.33 -58.85 24.92
C ASP A 123 -5.61 -58.43 23.47
N ARG A 124 -5.02 -59.17 22.53
CA ARG A 124 -5.29 -59.09 21.09
C ARG A 124 -6.67 -59.70 20.83
N LYS A 125 -7.73 -58.95 21.10
CA LYS A 125 -9.01 -59.23 20.45
C LYS A 125 -8.87 -58.92 18.96
N PRO A 126 -9.31 -59.84 18.07
CA PRO A 126 -9.18 -59.64 16.64
C PRO A 126 -10.07 -58.48 16.19
N ALA A 127 -9.54 -57.70 15.27
CA ALA A 127 -10.19 -56.58 14.61
C ALA A 127 -11.67 -56.85 14.29
N GLN A 128 -12.57 -56.14 14.97
CA GLN A 128 -13.82 -55.69 14.35
C GLN A 128 -13.43 -54.47 13.50
N ALA A 129 -12.96 -54.67 12.28
CA ALA A 129 -13.81 -54.81 11.10
C ALA A 129 -14.78 -53.62 10.96
N ARG A 130 -14.39 -52.72 10.03
CA ARG A 130 -15.21 -51.64 9.41
C ARG A 130 -15.40 -50.36 10.23
N LYS A 131 -14.31 -49.60 10.37
CA LYS A 131 -14.38 -48.16 10.07
C LYS A 131 -13.51 -47.95 8.84
N GLY A 132 -14.05 -47.37 7.77
CA GLY A 132 -13.28 -47.04 6.57
C GLY A 132 -12.06 -46.17 6.91
N PRO A 133 -11.17 -45.85 5.94
CA PRO A 133 -9.99 -45.04 6.21
C PRO A 133 -10.41 -43.76 6.94
N GLN A 134 -10.12 -43.70 8.24
CA GLN A 134 -10.30 -42.48 9.00
C GLN A 134 -9.18 -41.57 8.51
N THR A 135 -9.49 -40.72 7.53
CA THR A 135 -8.62 -39.60 7.21
C THR A 135 -8.43 -38.82 8.51
N LEU A 136 -7.22 -38.88 9.06
CA LEU A 136 -6.87 -38.16 10.28
C LEU A 136 -7.03 -36.67 9.98
N LYS A 137 -8.18 -36.11 10.34
CA LYS A 137 -8.45 -34.69 10.15
C LYS A 137 -7.54 -33.90 11.09
N LEU A 138 -6.66 -33.09 10.52
CA LEU A 138 -5.84 -32.17 11.30
C LEU A 138 -6.74 -31.05 11.84
N ILE A 139 -6.77 -30.91 13.17
CA ILE A 139 -7.62 -29.93 13.85
C ILE A 139 -6.73 -29.07 14.77
N ILE A 140 -6.84 -27.75 14.64
CA ILE A 140 -6.26 -26.79 15.56
C ILE A 140 -7.39 -26.24 16.43
N THR A 141 -7.24 -26.33 17.76
CA THR A 141 -8.19 -25.75 18.71
C THR A 141 -7.54 -24.58 19.44
N LEU A 142 -8.19 -23.42 19.39
CA LEU A 142 -7.74 -22.17 20.01
C LEU A 142 -8.77 -21.73 21.06
N VAL A 143 -8.30 -21.22 22.19
CA VAL A 143 -9.17 -20.68 23.25
C VAL A 143 -9.10 -19.16 23.23
N ARG A 144 -10.22 -18.48 22.98
CA ARG A 144 -10.33 -17.02 22.91
C ARG A 144 -11.44 -16.53 23.82
N ASN A 145 -11.12 -15.62 24.75
CA ASN A 145 -12.08 -15.08 25.73
C ASN A 145 -12.83 -16.20 26.49
N GLY A 146 -12.15 -17.31 26.77
CA GLY A 146 -12.76 -18.50 27.40
C GLY A 146 -13.56 -19.40 26.47
N VAL A 147 -13.77 -19.02 25.20
CA VAL A 147 -14.49 -19.82 24.19
C VAL A 147 -13.51 -20.64 23.37
N ARG A 148 -13.82 -21.94 23.17
CA ARG A 148 -13.03 -22.84 22.31
C ARG A 148 -13.49 -22.72 20.85
N HIS A 149 -12.55 -22.42 19.96
CA HIS A 149 -12.74 -22.43 18.51
C HIS A 149 -11.91 -23.55 17.91
N SER A 150 -12.53 -24.44 17.13
CA SER A 150 -11.84 -25.54 16.44
C SER A 150 -11.85 -25.30 14.94
N TYR A 151 -10.67 -25.37 14.33
CA TYR A 151 -10.43 -25.20 12.91
C TYR A 151 -9.94 -26.51 12.33
N THR A 152 -10.65 -27.03 11.33
CA THR A 152 -10.34 -28.32 10.71
C THR A 152 -9.71 -28.08 9.34
N TYR A 153 -8.58 -28.73 9.06
CA TYR A 153 -7.99 -28.74 7.74
C TYR A 153 -8.79 -29.69 6.83
N GLY A 154 -9.31 -29.17 5.74
CA GLY A 154 -10.21 -29.91 4.85
C GLY A 154 -9.52 -30.75 3.77
N HIS A 155 -8.20 -30.67 3.65
CA HIS A 155 -7.44 -31.32 2.58
C HIS A 155 -6.62 -32.48 3.12
N GLU A 156 -6.42 -33.51 2.30
CA GLU A 156 -5.47 -34.57 2.58
C GLU A 156 -4.05 -34.00 2.52
N VAL A 157 -3.21 -34.41 3.47
CA VAL A 157 -1.81 -34.02 3.53
C VAL A 157 -0.98 -35.21 3.10
N ASP A 158 -0.45 -35.11 1.90
CA ASP A 158 0.72 -35.89 1.51
C ASP A 158 1.96 -35.26 2.18
N TRP A 159 2.69 -36.06 2.96
CA TRP A 159 3.90 -35.62 3.67
C TRP A 159 5.15 -35.70 2.80
N GLU A 160 5.08 -36.41 1.67
CA GLU A 160 6.17 -36.53 0.70
C GLU A 160 6.11 -35.40 -0.35
N ASP A 161 4.94 -34.81 -0.60
CA ASP A 161 4.76 -33.64 -1.48
C ASP A 161 5.05 -32.31 -0.74
N PRO A 162 6.10 -31.55 -1.12
CA PRO A 162 6.39 -30.24 -0.54
C PRO A 162 5.25 -29.23 -0.70
N SER A 163 4.45 -29.33 -1.77
CA SER A 163 3.35 -28.40 -2.05
C SER A 163 2.19 -28.61 -1.09
N SER A 164 1.86 -29.86 -0.78
CA SER A 164 0.93 -30.27 0.28
C SER A 164 1.35 -29.72 1.65
N VAL A 165 2.63 -29.86 2.02
CA VAL A 165 3.17 -29.32 3.28
C VAL A 165 3.10 -27.79 3.32
N ARG A 166 3.45 -27.09 2.23
CA ARG A 166 3.32 -25.63 2.14
C ARG A 166 1.88 -25.15 2.32
N ARG A 167 0.90 -25.85 1.71
CA ARG A 167 -0.53 -25.53 1.86
C ARG A 167 -1.00 -25.71 3.31
N LEU A 168 -0.58 -26.79 3.96
CA LEU A 168 -0.87 -27.03 5.38
C LEU A 168 -0.31 -25.89 6.25
N ASN A 169 0.95 -25.52 6.04
CA ASN A 169 1.60 -24.45 6.79
C ASN A 169 0.92 -23.08 6.58
N ARG A 170 0.54 -22.77 5.34
CA ARG A 170 -0.22 -21.54 5.04
C ARG A 170 -1.55 -21.50 5.77
N TRP A 171 -2.30 -22.60 5.74
CA TRP A 171 -3.56 -22.71 6.49
C TRP A 171 -3.35 -22.57 8.00
N ARG A 172 -2.33 -23.25 8.56
CA ARG A 172 -1.97 -23.16 9.97
C ARG A 172 -1.70 -21.72 10.39
N THR A 173 -0.87 -20.99 9.63
CA THR A 173 -0.58 -19.58 9.89
C THR A 173 -1.85 -18.73 9.86
N GLN A 174 -2.74 -18.95 8.88
CA GLN A 174 -4.01 -18.25 8.79
C GLN A 174 -4.91 -18.51 10.00
N VAL A 175 -4.97 -19.75 10.50
CA VAL A 175 -5.74 -20.11 11.70
C VAL A 175 -5.18 -19.40 12.93
N PHE A 176 -3.87 -19.38 13.13
CA PHE A 176 -3.25 -18.68 14.27
C PHE A 176 -3.43 -17.16 14.19
N LEU A 177 -3.27 -16.57 13.01
CA LEU A 177 -3.49 -15.13 12.80
C LEU A 177 -4.95 -14.72 13.04
N ASN A 178 -5.91 -15.56 12.66
CA ASN A 178 -7.33 -15.28 12.81
C ASN A 178 -7.88 -15.62 14.19
N GLY A 179 -7.34 -16.64 14.86
CA GLY A 179 -7.94 -17.23 16.07
C GLY A 179 -7.13 -17.12 17.35
N GLY A 180 -5.80 -16.95 17.29
CA GLY A 180 -4.91 -17.11 18.45
C GLY A 180 -4.33 -15.81 19.00
N LEU A 181 -4.27 -14.76 18.20
CA LEU A 181 -3.79 -13.45 18.63
C LEU A 181 -4.99 -12.50 18.78
N PRO A 182 -5.00 -11.59 19.78
CA PRO A 182 -5.87 -10.42 19.66
C PRO A 182 -5.63 -9.86 18.26
N PRO A 183 -6.69 -9.54 17.49
CA PRO A 183 -6.58 -9.29 16.06
C PRO A 183 -5.32 -8.48 15.81
N VAL A 184 -4.30 -9.07 15.20
CA VAL A 184 -3.08 -8.33 14.86
C VAL A 184 -3.47 -7.14 13.96
N ARG A 185 -4.61 -7.29 13.27
CA ARG A 185 -5.35 -6.23 12.57
C ARG A 185 -5.80 -5.03 13.43
N ASN A 186 -5.81 -5.11 14.76
CA ASN A 186 -6.17 -4.01 15.66
C ASN A 186 -4.96 -3.34 16.34
N ALA A 187 -3.75 -3.83 16.12
CA ALA A 187 -2.55 -3.05 16.33
C ALA A 187 -2.00 -2.59 14.97
N ILE A 188 -2.87 -2.02 14.11
CA ILE A 188 -2.38 -1.05 13.12
C ILE A 188 -1.87 0.11 13.97
N VAL A 189 -0.61 0.01 14.39
CA VAL A 189 0.09 1.10 15.03
C VAL A 189 0.01 2.22 14.01
N ARG A 190 -0.69 3.29 14.33
CA ARG A 190 -0.85 4.42 13.40
C ARG A 190 0.51 5.08 13.22
N PHE A 191 0.74 5.62 12.03
CA PHE A 191 1.83 6.57 11.85
C PHE A 191 1.55 7.79 12.71
N LEU A 192 2.57 8.25 13.42
CA LEU A 192 2.55 9.50 14.18
C LEU A 192 2.96 10.64 13.25
N SER A 193 2.61 11.88 13.62
CA SER A 193 2.96 13.06 12.82
C SER A 193 4.46 13.14 12.51
N VAL A 194 5.33 12.82 13.48
CA VAL A 194 6.79 12.84 13.28
C VAL A 194 7.25 11.80 12.25
N GLU A 195 6.57 10.66 12.18
CA GLU A 195 6.85 9.64 11.17
C GLU A 195 6.30 10.04 9.79
N GLU A 196 5.14 10.69 9.76
CA GLU A 196 4.55 11.26 8.53
C GLU A 196 5.46 12.34 7.94
N ASP A 197 5.94 13.27 8.77
CA ASP A 197 6.88 14.34 8.37
C ASP A 197 8.16 13.75 7.78
N PHE A 198 8.70 12.69 8.39
CA PHE A 198 9.87 11.99 7.86
C PHE A 198 9.64 11.43 6.45
N ILE A 199 8.50 10.77 6.22
CA ILE A 199 8.15 10.20 4.91
C ILE A 199 8.03 11.32 3.88
N ILE A 200 7.32 12.40 4.21
CA ILE A 200 7.12 13.55 3.33
C ILE A 200 8.46 14.19 2.97
N ASP A 201 9.32 14.45 3.95
CA ASP A 201 10.61 15.10 3.72
C ASP A 201 11.54 14.24 2.87
N ARG A 202 11.55 12.91 3.08
CA ARG A 202 12.34 11.99 2.24
C ARG A 202 11.85 11.95 0.80
N ILE A 203 10.53 11.94 0.59
CA ILE A 203 9.96 12.01 -0.76
C ILE A 203 10.34 13.34 -1.44
N ARG A 204 10.28 14.47 -0.72
CA ARG A 204 10.69 15.78 -1.25
C ARG A 204 12.17 15.81 -1.63
N GLN A 205 13.05 15.28 -0.78
CA GLN A 205 14.48 15.20 -1.05
C GLN A 205 14.76 14.33 -2.28
N ALA A 206 14.14 13.16 -2.35
CA ALA A 206 14.29 12.26 -3.50
C ALA A 206 13.79 12.92 -4.78
N LYS A 207 12.67 13.64 -4.73
CA LYS A 207 12.11 14.36 -5.88
C LYS A 207 13.04 15.48 -6.34
N HIS A 208 13.56 16.28 -5.41
CA HIS A 208 14.51 17.34 -5.74
C HIS A 208 15.80 16.79 -6.37
N ALA A 209 16.33 15.67 -5.85
CA ALA A 209 17.50 15.01 -6.44
C ALA A 209 17.22 14.48 -7.86
N HIS A 210 16.02 13.94 -8.10
CA HIS A 210 15.59 13.51 -9.43
C HIS A 210 15.42 14.69 -10.39
N ASP A 211 14.85 15.80 -9.93
CA ASP A 211 14.69 17.00 -10.76
C ASP A 211 16.07 17.61 -11.13
N GLN A 212 17.06 17.51 -10.23
CA GLN A 212 18.43 17.97 -10.46
C GLN A 212 19.24 17.06 -11.39
N SER A 213 18.93 15.75 -11.46
CA SER A 213 19.66 14.82 -12.32
C SER A 213 19.33 15.02 -13.81
N GLY A 214 18.30 15.80 -14.14
CA GLY A 214 17.87 16.05 -15.51
C GLY A 214 17.29 14.81 -16.21
N ILE A 215 17.03 13.73 -15.47
CA ILE A 215 16.49 12.50 -16.01
C ILE A 215 14.98 12.70 -16.27
N SER A 216 14.56 12.54 -17.53
CA SER A 216 13.15 12.73 -17.95
C SER A 216 12.21 11.56 -17.56
N THR A 217 12.69 10.60 -16.77
CA THR A 217 11.88 9.45 -16.37
C THR A 217 10.85 9.84 -15.31
N ARG A 218 9.82 9.00 -15.15
CA ARG A 218 8.85 9.18 -14.07
C ARG A 218 9.55 8.99 -12.73
N PHE A 219 9.44 9.98 -11.85
CA PHE A 219 9.96 9.90 -10.49
C PHE A 219 9.41 8.68 -9.74
N ARG A 220 10.32 7.84 -9.24
CA ARG A 220 10.03 6.69 -8.38
C ARG A 220 10.99 6.71 -7.16
N PRO A 221 10.49 6.87 -5.93
CA PRO A 221 11.33 6.76 -4.74
C PRO A 221 11.89 5.35 -4.56
N HIS A 222 13.16 5.23 -4.12
CA HIS A 222 13.72 3.95 -3.67
C HIS A 222 13.11 3.55 -2.33
N TRP A 223 12.05 2.74 -2.37
CA TRP A 223 11.26 2.41 -1.18
C TRP A 223 11.98 1.50 -0.17
N ASN A 224 12.90 0.64 -0.62
CA ASN A 224 13.67 -0.22 0.27
C ASN A 224 14.63 0.62 1.14
N ASP A 225 15.35 1.55 0.54
CA ASP A 225 16.21 2.50 1.27
C ASP A 225 15.41 3.34 2.26
N MET A 226 14.21 3.79 1.83
CA MET A 226 13.30 4.53 2.70
C MET A 226 12.85 3.69 3.89
N GLN A 227 12.53 2.42 3.68
CA GLN A 227 12.17 1.49 4.76
C GLN A 227 13.32 1.31 5.74
N GLN A 228 14.54 1.07 5.25
CA GLN A 228 15.71 0.88 6.09
C GLN A 228 15.93 2.11 6.99
N GLN A 229 15.98 3.30 6.38
CA GLN A 229 16.17 4.54 7.13
C GLN A 229 15.01 4.85 8.09
N PHE A 230 13.78 4.50 7.71
CA PHE A 230 12.62 4.65 8.59
C PHE A 230 12.78 3.79 9.85
N ASN A 231 13.13 2.52 9.67
CA ASN A 231 13.27 1.59 10.78
C ASN A 231 14.50 1.90 11.64
N GLU A 232 15.65 2.25 11.05
CA GLU A 232 16.82 2.76 11.79
C GLU A 232 16.46 3.98 12.66
N ARG A 233 15.59 4.85 12.15
CA ARG A 233 15.18 6.05 12.87
C ARG A 233 14.15 5.77 13.95
N PHE A 234 13.19 4.87 13.75
CA PHE A 234 12.01 4.76 14.62
C PHE A 234 11.86 3.41 15.31
N GLU A 235 12.28 2.30 14.72
CA GLU A 235 12.05 0.95 15.23
C GLU A 235 12.58 0.78 16.67
N GLY A 236 11.77 0.18 17.54
CA GLY A 236 12.12 -0.07 18.94
C GLY A 236 12.12 1.16 19.85
N LYS A 237 12.07 2.38 19.29
CA LYS A 237 12.06 3.63 20.07
C LYS A 237 10.66 3.94 20.62
N MET A 238 10.61 4.63 21.75
CA MET A 238 9.36 5.15 22.33
C MET A 238 9.29 6.64 22.01
N LEU A 239 8.37 7.02 21.12
CA LEU A 239 8.22 8.40 20.66
C LEU A 239 7.30 9.19 21.60
N GLU A 240 7.49 10.51 21.64
CA GLU A 240 6.65 11.41 22.43
C GLU A 240 5.17 11.26 22.02
N GLY A 241 4.28 11.12 23.01
CA GLY A 241 2.86 10.85 22.79
C GLY A 241 2.49 9.38 22.50
N SER A 242 3.46 8.46 22.46
CA SER A 242 3.21 7.01 22.31
C SER A 242 3.60 6.25 23.57
N SER A 243 2.66 5.46 24.12
CA SER A 243 2.92 4.53 25.23
C SER A 243 3.52 3.19 24.77
N VAL A 244 3.65 3.00 23.45
CA VAL A 244 4.12 1.75 22.83
C VAL A 244 5.37 2.03 22.02
N ARG A 245 6.35 1.12 22.12
CA ARG A 245 7.55 1.14 21.25
C ARG A 245 7.14 0.98 19.79
N ARG A 246 7.81 1.68 18.89
CA ARG A 246 7.52 1.57 17.46
C ARG A 246 7.91 0.19 16.94
N ILE A 247 7.05 -0.36 16.10
CA ILE A 247 7.26 -1.64 15.43
C ILE A 247 8.02 -1.43 14.12
N HIS A 248 8.68 -2.49 13.66
CA HIS A 248 9.20 -2.56 12.30
C HIS A 248 8.10 -2.27 11.27
N ARG A 249 8.42 -1.48 10.25
CA ARG A 249 7.54 -1.23 9.10
C ARG A 249 8.10 -1.86 7.85
N SER A 250 7.23 -2.48 7.06
CA SER A 250 7.59 -2.94 5.72
C SER A 250 7.55 -1.80 4.70
N CYS A 251 8.32 -1.95 3.63
CA CYS A 251 8.28 -1.09 2.44
C CYS A 251 6.84 -0.85 1.95
N ILE A 252 6.05 -1.92 1.81
CA ILE A 252 4.64 -1.84 1.39
C ILE A 252 3.82 -0.95 2.35
N SER A 253 4.00 -1.10 3.66
CA SER A 253 3.26 -0.30 4.65
C SER A 253 3.59 1.19 4.55
N ILE A 254 4.83 1.54 4.23
CA ILE A 254 5.28 2.94 4.08
C ILE A 254 4.73 3.50 2.77
N LYS A 255 4.86 2.77 1.66
CA LYS A 255 4.32 3.15 0.33
C LYS A 255 2.82 3.44 0.41
N THR A 256 2.02 2.48 0.89
CA THR A 256 0.57 2.66 1.03
C THR A 256 0.19 3.85 1.91
N HIS A 257 1.02 4.18 2.91
CA HIS A 257 0.75 5.34 3.75
C HIS A 257 1.11 6.66 3.06
N ALA A 258 2.22 6.70 2.33
CA ALA A 258 2.62 7.84 1.51
C ALA A 258 1.56 8.18 0.44
N ASP A 259 1.03 7.17 -0.24
CA ASP A 259 -0.04 7.35 -1.24
C ASP A 259 -1.27 8.03 -0.62
N ARG A 260 -1.67 7.61 0.59
CA ARG A 260 -2.78 8.24 1.34
C ARG A 260 -2.47 9.69 1.73
N LEU A 261 -1.23 9.99 2.14
CA LEU A 261 -0.84 11.36 2.46
C LEU A 261 -0.94 12.28 1.23
N GLN A 262 -0.56 11.76 0.06
CA GLN A 262 -0.67 12.47 -1.21
C GLN A 262 -2.13 12.72 -1.60
N GLU A 263 -2.99 11.70 -1.54
CA GLU A 263 -4.44 11.85 -1.79
C GLU A 263 -5.09 12.89 -0.87
N VAL A 264 -4.72 12.91 0.42
CA VAL A 264 -5.21 13.89 1.38
C VAL A 264 -4.73 15.30 1.03
N ALA A 265 -3.46 15.45 0.60
CA ALA A 265 -2.92 16.72 0.15
C ALA A 265 -3.63 17.22 -1.12
N ASP A 266 -3.88 16.35 -2.09
CA ASP A 266 -4.55 16.66 -3.34
C ASP A 266 -6.01 17.05 -3.13
N MET A 267 -6.73 16.34 -2.24
CA MET A 267 -8.09 16.72 -1.84
C MET A 267 -8.13 18.09 -1.15
N ARG A 268 -7.14 18.41 -0.30
CA ARG A 268 -7.03 19.73 0.33
C ARG A 268 -6.73 20.83 -0.69
N GLY A 269 -5.80 20.59 -1.62
CA GLY A 269 -5.46 21.52 -2.70
C GLY A 269 -6.62 21.77 -3.66
N GLY A 270 -7.37 20.72 -4.02
CA GLY A 270 -8.57 20.82 -4.85
C GLY A 270 -9.70 21.59 -4.17
N LYS A 271 -9.87 21.46 -2.85
CA LYS A 271 -10.86 22.23 -2.09
C LYS A 271 -10.49 23.72 -2.03
N LEU A 272 -9.22 24.04 -1.78
CA LEU A 272 -8.72 25.42 -1.78
C LEU A 272 -8.86 26.10 -3.15
N ARG A 273 -8.57 25.39 -4.25
CA ARG A 273 -8.80 25.90 -5.62
C ARG A 273 -10.27 26.19 -5.91
N LYS A 274 -11.19 25.30 -5.49
CA LYS A 274 -12.65 25.52 -5.63
C LYS A 274 -13.12 26.73 -4.81
N ASP A 275 -12.59 26.89 -3.60
CA ASP A 275 -12.93 28.03 -2.74
C ASP A 275 -12.38 29.36 -3.28
N ALA A 276 -11.18 29.35 -3.88
CA ALA A 276 -10.60 30.51 -4.57
C ALA A 276 -11.43 30.90 -5.82
N GLN A 277 -11.77 29.94 -6.68
CA GLN A 277 -12.63 30.19 -7.86
C GLN A 277 -14.02 30.69 -7.46
N LYS A 278 -14.59 30.21 -6.34
CA LYS A 278 -15.87 30.69 -5.81
C LYS A 278 -15.78 32.13 -5.26
N ARG A 279 -14.63 32.53 -4.73
CA ARG A 279 -14.37 33.93 -4.30
C ARG A 279 -14.22 34.84 -5.51
N GLU A 280 -13.51 34.44 -6.55
CA GLU A 280 -13.39 35.18 -7.82
C GLU A 280 -14.75 35.33 -8.52
N ALA A 281 -15.54 34.26 -8.60
CA ALA A 281 -16.88 34.30 -9.20
C ALA A 281 -17.88 35.19 -8.42
N ARG A 282 -17.67 35.39 -7.11
CA ARG A 282 -18.46 36.33 -6.29
C ARG A 282 -17.97 37.77 -6.42
N SER A 283 -16.67 37.97 -6.59
CA SER A 283 -16.06 39.28 -6.85
C SER A 283 -16.52 39.89 -8.18
N GLY A 284 -16.67 39.07 -9.22
CA GLY A 284 -17.10 39.53 -10.56
C GLY A 284 -18.57 39.90 -10.70
N ARG A 285 -19.44 39.62 -9.72
CA ARG A 285 -20.91 39.80 -9.83
C ARG A 285 -21.45 41.03 -9.11
N GLY A 286 -20.59 41.88 -8.55
CA GLY A 286 -20.97 43.01 -7.68
C GLY A 286 -20.74 44.42 -8.22
N ARG A 287 -20.09 44.61 -9.38
CA ARG A 287 -19.90 45.94 -9.99
C ARG A 287 -20.92 46.18 -11.10
N GLY A 288 -22.16 46.43 -10.69
CA GLY A 288 -23.27 46.68 -11.60
C GLY A 288 -24.37 47.46 -10.89
N LYS A 289 -24.01 48.59 -10.29
CA LYS A 289 -24.96 49.62 -9.90
C LYS A 289 -24.22 50.96 -9.88
N GLU A 290 -23.95 51.46 -11.09
CA GLU A 290 -23.68 52.88 -11.30
C GLU A 290 -24.86 53.66 -10.72
N MET A 291 -24.58 54.43 -9.67
CA MET A 291 -25.41 55.56 -9.30
C MET A 291 -25.13 56.65 -10.35
N GLN A 292 -26.11 56.92 -11.20
CA GLN A 292 -26.20 58.18 -11.91
C GLN A 292 -26.33 59.28 -10.86
N LEU A 293 -25.24 60.01 -10.64
CA LEU A 293 -25.25 61.33 -10.02
C LEU A 293 -24.98 62.31 -11.16
N ASP A 294 -26.03 63.02 -11.54
CA ASP A 294 -25.92 64.33 -12.16
C ASP A 294 -25.13 65.22 -11.20
N ASP A 295 -24.07 65.87 -11.68
CA ASP A 295 -23.82 67.30 -11.49
C ASP A 295 -22.44 67.73 -12.00
N GLU A 296 -22.51 68.74 -12.86
CA GLU A 296 -21.62 69.90 -13.00
C GLU A 296 -20.16 69.73 -13.47
N GLU A 297 -19.99 70.19 -14.71
CA GLU A 297 -18.86 70.89 -15.32
C GLU A 297 -17.66 71.24 -14.42
N GLY A 298 -16.51 70.69 -14.81
CA GLY A 298 -15.19 71.13 -14.35
C GLY A 298 -14.14 70.77 -15.38
N GLU A 299 -13.78 71.75 -16.22
CA GLU A 299 -12.59 71.74 -17.08
C GLU A 299 -11.32 71.56 -16.23
N VAL A 300 -10.46 70.61 -16.59
CA VAL A 300 -8.99 70.80 -16.50
C VAL A 300 -8.24 69.86 -17.45
N GLU A 301 -7.53 70.55 -18.36
CA GLU A 301 -6.32 70.25 -19.12
C GLU A 301 -5.51 68.95 -18.86
N ASP A 302 -5.15 68.35 -19.99
CA ASP A 302 -3.80 67.95 -20.44
C ASP A 302 -2.82 67.30 -19.45
N GLY A 303 -2.43 66.07 -19.79
CA GLY A 303 -1.29 65.39 -19.20
C GLY A 303 -0.83 64.20 -20.02
N ASN A 304 -0.10 64.47 -21.10
CA ASN A 304 0.74 63.51 -21.82
C ASN A 304 1.64 62.72 -20.85
N GLY A 305 1.76 61.42 -21.08
CA GLY A 305 2.68 60.55 -20.35
C GLY A 305 3.00 59.30 -21.16
N ASP A 306 3.80 59.46 -22.21
CA ASP A 306 4.54 58.40 -22.89
C ASP A 306 5.43 57.66 -21.89
N ILE A 307 5.34 56.32 -21.85
CA ILE A 307 6.39 55.46 -21.29
C ILE A 307 6.60 54.28 -22.25
N ASP A 308 7.64 54.41 -23.06
CA ASP A 308 8.37 53.33 -23.72
C ASP A 308 9.31 52.66 -22.71
N VAL A 309 9.28 51.33 -22.55
CA VAL A 309 10.41 50.49 -22.09
C VAL A 309 10.16 49.06 -22.58
N ASP A 310 10.71 48.63 -23.72
CA ASP A 310 12.07 48.12 -24.00
C ASP A 310 12.19 46.59 -23.85
N ASP A 311 12.35 45.92 -25.01
CA ASP A 311 12.51 44.49 -25.22
C ASP A 311 13.98 44.10 -24.99
N GLY A 312 14.24 43.29 -23.97
CA GLY A 312 15.55 42.74 -23.67
C GLY A 312 15.69 41.27 -24.08
N ASP A 313 16.15 41.05 -25.31
CA ASP A 313 16.81 39.82 -25.76
C ASP A 313 18.08 39.56 -24.94
N ASP A 314 18.21 38.37 -24.33
CA ASP A 314 19.52 37.88 -23.86
C ASP A 314 19.72 36.43 -24.34
N GLU A 315 20.35 36.33 -25.51
CA GLU A 315 21.08 35.14 -25.93
C GLU A 315 22.45 35.10 -25.22
N SER A 316 22.67 34.08 -24.38
CA SER A 316 24.03 33.72 -24.00
C SER A 316 24.27 32.21 -23.90
N LYS A 317 24.90 31.72 -24.97
CA LYS A 317 26.16 30.96 -25.00
C LYS A 317 26.22 29.60 -24.31
N VAL A 318 26.06 28.62 -25.19
CA VAL A 318 26.86 27.41 -25.35
C VAL A 318 28.35 27.62 -24.95
N SER A 319 28.88 26.75 -24.07
CA SER A 319 30.30 26.43 -24.05
C SER A 319 30.52 24.97 -23.74
N SER A 320 31.18 24.31 -24.69
CA SER A 320 31.74 22.97 -24.65
C SER A 320 32.58 22.70 -23.40
N ILE A 321 32.51 21.47 -22.90
CA ILE A 321 33.63 20.83 -22.20
C ILE A 321 33.83 19.43 -22.80
N ASP A 322 34.98 19.30 -23.44
CA ASP A 322 35.65 18.08 -23.86
C ASP A 322 36.04 17.20 -22.67
N GLY A 323 36.25 15.90 -22.95
CA GLY A 323 37.29 15.15 -22.25
C GLY A 323 36.91 13.76 -21.75
N MET A 324 36.81 12.80 -22.66
CA MET A 324 36.98 11.38 -22.36
C MET A 324 38.44 11.09 -21.98
N ASN A 325 38.67 10.31 -20.92
CA ASN A 325 39.57 9.14 -20.88
C ASN A 325 39.74 8.64 -19.45
N LEU A 326 39.32 7.39 -19.19
CA LEU A 326 39.76 6.61 -18.04
C LEU A 326 40.21 5.25 -18.56
N GLU A 327 41.52 5.09 -18.61
CA GLU A 327 42.22 3.84 -18.89
C GLU A 327 41.98 2.86 -17.73
N VAL A 328 41.50 1.66 -18.05
CA VAL A 328 41.49 0.51 -17.14
C VAL A 328 42.72 -0.33 -17.46
N SER A 329 43.71 -0.28 -16.57
CA SER A 329 44.88 -1.15 -16.61
C SER A 329 44.58 -2.42 -15.81
N ASN A 330 44.51 -3.55 -16.51
CA ASN A 330 44.65 -4.87 -15.91
C ASN A 330 46.13 -5.11 -15.56
N ALA A 331 46.40 -5.51 -14.32
CA ALA A 331 47.67 -6.11 -13.94
C ALA A 331 47.41 -7.30 -12.99
N LEU A 332 47.68 -8.48 -13.57
CA LEU A 332 48.04 -9.80 -13.02
C LEU A 332 47.69 -10.14 -11.57
#